data_AF-A0A3R8WNH6-F1
#
_entry.id   AF-A0A3R8WNH6-F1
#
_cell.length_a   1.000
_cell.length_b   1.000
_cell.length_c   1.000
_cell.angle_alpha   90.00
_cell.angle_beta   90.00
_cell.angle_gamma   90.00
#
_symmetry.space_group_name_H-M   'P 1'
#
loop_
_entity.id
_entity.type
_entity.pdbx_description
1 polymer ?
#
loop_
_entity_poly.entity_id
_entity_poly.type
_entity_poly.pdbx_seq_one_letter_code
_entity_poly.pdbx_strand_id
1 'polypeptide(L)'
;MPCRVVVCRDCCCGSPKVTGIDHAAQTARLRAEVPVRISDCLDVCDQANVIVVQPSAVGRAAGARPVWLGLVNDADATEDIIAWVRAGGPGVTPLPDILDLYAFTPPRRTVTS
;
A
#
# COMPACT_ATOMS: atom_id res chain seq x y z
N MET A 1 -2.15 17.37 -6.07
CA MET A 1 -2.22 15.94 -6.46
C MET A 1 -2.57 15.10 -5.24
N PRO A 2 -3.61 14.25 -5.29
CA PRO A 2 -4.04 13.43 -4.14
C PRO A 2 -3.03 12.31 -3.84
N CYS A 3 -3.23 11.63 -2.73
CA CYS A 3 -2.55 10.37 -2.44
C CYS A 3 -2.81 9.34 -3.55
N ARG A 4 -1.88 8.41 -3.73
CA ARG A 4 -2.01 7.29 -4.68
C ARG A 4 -1.59 6.00 -4.01
N VAL A 5 -2.37 4.95 -4.21
CA VAL A 5 -2.05 3.60 -3.74
C VAL A 5 -1.31 2.84 -4.85
N VAL A 6 -0.19 2.23 -4.53
CA VAL A 6 0.52 1.28 -5.41
C VAL A 6 0.32 -0.12 -4.84
N VAL A 7 -0.08 -1.06 -5.68
CA VAL A 7 -0.40 -2.42 -5.26
C VAL A 7 0.47 -3.40 -6.05
N CYS A 8 1.20 -4.27 -5.33
CA CYS A 8 2.04 -5.31 -5.92
C CYS A 8 1.17 -6.51 -6.36
N ARG A 9 1.25 -6.94 -7.62
CA ARG A 9 0.35 -7.98 -8.18
C ARG A 9 1.03 -9.08 -9.04
N ASP A 10 2.34 -9.23 -8.99
CA ASP A 10 3.07 -10.31 -9.67
C ASP A 10 3.55 -11.40 -8.67
N CYS A 11 4.46 -12.28 -9.13
CA CYS A 11 5.02 -13.54 -8.60
C CYS A 11 4.81 -13.92 -7.12
N CYS A 12 4.81 -12.99 -6.17
CA CYS A 12 4.64 -13.24 -4.74
C CYS A 12 3.35 -12.64 -4.13
N CYS A 13 2.75 -11.63 -4.75
CA CYS A 13 1.58 -10.90 -4.28
C CYS A 13 0.48 -11.08 -5.32
N GLY A 14 -0.57 -11.88 -5.06
CA GLY A 14 -1.56 -12.26 -6.09
C GLY A 14 -1.35 -13.65 -6.72
N SER A 15 -0.48 -14.48 -6.15
CA SER A 15 -0.20 -15.87 -6.54
C SER A 15 -0.40 -16.83 -5.34
N PRO A 16 -0.21 -18.17 -5.47
CA PRO A 16 -0.52 -19.17 -4.43
C PRO A 16 0.16 -18.99 -3.07
N LYS A 17 1.15 -18.08 -2.93
CA LYS A 17 1.84 -17.80 -1.66
C LYS A 17 0.88 -17.32 -0.58
N VAL A 18 -0.16 -16.58 -0.96
CA VAL A 18 -1.18 -16.06 -0.04
C VAL A 18 -2.53 -16.62 -0.46
N THR A 19 -2.97 -17.66 0.25
CA THR A 19 -4.25 -18.34 0.00
C THR A 19 -5.37 -17.75 0.86
N GLY A 20 -6.62 -17.95 0.46
CA GLY A 20 -7.79 -17.49 1.21
C GLY A 20 -8.18 -16.03 0.99
N ILE A 21 -7.54 -15.34 0.03
CA ILE A 21 -7.76 -13.92 -0.25
C ILE A 21 -8.06 -13.70 -1.72
N ASP A 22 -9.13 -12.98 -1.99
CA ASP A 22 -9.45 -12.49 -3.32
C ASP A 22 -8.70 -11.18 -3.61
N HIS A 23 -7.50 -11.33 -4.16
CA HIS A 23 -6.64 -10.20 -4.55
C HIS A 23 -7.27 -9.32 -5.64
N ALA A 24 -8.10 -9.92 -6.51
CA ALA A 24 -8.79 -9.18 -7.56
C ALA A 24 -9.89 -8.30 -6.97
N ALA A 25 -10.69 -8.85 -6.03
CA ALA A 25 -11.68 -8.08 -5.29
C ALA A 25 -11.04 -6.95 -4.47
N GLN A 26 -9.94 -7.20 -3.74
CA GLN A 26 -9.21 -6.16 -3.01
C GLN A 26 -8.77 -5.02 -3.94
N THR A 27 -8.24 -5.36 -5.11
CA THR A 27 -7.79 -4.38 -6.10
C THR A 27 -8.94 -3.57 -6.68
N ALA A 28 -10.05 -4.24 -7.00
CA ALA A 28 -11.27 -3.60 -7.49
C ALA A 28 -11.85 -2.65 -6.43
N ARG A 29 -11.87 -3.08 -5.18
CA ARG A 29 -12.31 -2.27 -4.03
C ARG A 29 -11.49 -1.00 -3.88
N LEU A 30 -10.16 -1.10 -3.87
CA LEU A 30 -9.27 0.07 -3.82
C LEU A 30 -9.49 1.02 -5.01
N ARG A 31 -9.61 0.48 -6.24
CA ARG A 31 -9.80 1.27 -7.46
C ARG A 31 -11.13 2.04 -7.48
N ALA A 32 -12.16 1.52 -6.83
CA ALA A 32 -13.45 2.19 -6.74
C ALA A 32 -13.36 3.49 -5.91
N GLU A 33 -12.43 3.58 -4.97
CA GLU A 33 -12.46 4.63 -3.94
C GLU A 33 -11.28 5.61 -4.01
N VAL A 34 -10.13 5.17 -4.51
CA VAL A 34 -8.88 5.95 -4.52
C VAL A 34 -8.04 5.70 -5.78
N PRO A 35 -7.13 6.62 -6.16
CA PRO A 35 -6.22 6.40 -7.29
C PRO A 35 -5.28 5.23 -7.04
N VAL A 36 -5.34 4.20 -7.89
CA VAL A 36 -4.51 2.98 -7.78
C VAL A 36 -3.59 2.83 -8.99
N ARG A 37 -2.34 2.46 -8.74
CA ARG A 37 -1.41 1.93 -9.74
C ARG A 37 -1.08 0.49 -9.39
N ILE A 38 -1.09 -0.41 -10.37
CA ILE A 38 -0.56 -1.76 -10.21
C ILE A 38 0.93 -1.75 -10.54
N SER A 39 1.72 -2.38 -9.69
CA SER A 39 3.12 -2.72 -9.95
C SER A 39 3.21 -4.23 -10.10
N ASP A 40 4.09 -4.69 -10.99
CA ASP A 40 4.36 -6.11 -11.13
C ASP A 40 5.03 -6.61 -9.83
N CYS A 41 6.30 -6.27 -9.60
CA CYS A 41 6.99 -6.56 -8.35
C CYS A 41 7.49 -5.27 -7.64
N LEU A 42 7.61 -5.32 -6.32
CA LEU A 42 8.22 -4.28 -5.48
C LEU A 42 9.53 -4.75 -4.80
N ASP A 43 10.02 -5.94 -5.16
CA ASP A 43 11.25 -6.58 -4.65
C ASP A 43 11.28 -6.81 -3.13
N VAL A 44 10.09 -7.00 -2.54
CA VAL A 44 9.87 -7.26 -1.10
C VAL A 44 8.93 -8.45 -0.91
N CYS A 45 9.19 -9.53 -1.65
CA CYS A 45 8.35 -10.71 -1.71
C CYS A 45 8.02 -11.34 -0.35
N ASP A 46 8.89 -11.23 0.65
CA ASP A 46 8.68 -11.79 1.99
C ASP A 46 7.60 -11.06 2.79
N GLN A 47 7.27 -9.83 2.41
CA GLN A 47 6.23 -9.06 3.07
C GLN A 47 4.82 -9.45 2.63
N ALA A 48 4.68 -10.07 1.44
CA ALA A 48 3.42 -10.53 0.85
C ALA A 48 2.30 -9.47 0.78
N ASN A 49 1.38 -9.62 -0.18
CA ASN A 49 0.29 -8.67 -0.47
C ASN A 49 0.62 -7.17 -0.20
N VAL A 50 1.66 -6.66 -0.85
CA VAL A 50 2.23 -5.34 -0.50
C VAL A 50 1.44 -4.19 -1.12
N ILE A 51 1.14 -3.19 -0.30
CA ILE A 51 0.51 -1.93 -0.67
C ILE A 51 1.39 -0.76 -0.23
N VAL A 52 1.57 0.23 -1.11
CA VAL A 52 2.33 1.45 -0.82
C VAL A 52 1.44 2.67 -0.98
N VAL A 53 1.29 3.44 0.09
CA VAL A 53 0.56 4.71 0.05
C VAL A 53 1.54 5.85 -0.25
N GLN A 54 1.45 6.39 -1.47
CA GLN A 54 2.19 7.56 -1.88
C GLN A 54 1.53 8.82 -1.31
N PRO A 55 2.29 9.74 -0.69
CA PRO A 55 1.73 10.97 -0.13
C PRO A 55 1.07 11.84 -1.20
N SER A 56 0.18 12.73 -0.77
CA SER A 56 -0.36 13.81 -1.60
C SER A 56 0.70 14.90 -1.83
N ALA A 57 0.38 15.92 -2.63
CA ALA A 57 1.25 17.09 -2.76
C ALA A 57 1.43 17.82 -1.42
N VAL A 58 0.35 17.93 -0.63
CA VAL A 58 0.38 18.53 0.72
C VAL A 58 1.26 17.71 1.65
N GLY A 59 1.06 16.38 1.68
CA GLY A 59 1.90 15.48 2.49
C GLY A 59 3.38 15.57 2.12
N ARG A 60 3.72 15.62 0.83
CA ARG A 60 5.11 15.81 0.39
C ARG A 60 5.69 17.15 0.84
N ALA A 61 4.91 18.23 0.75
CA ALA A 61 5.35 19.54 1.22
C ALA A 61 5.61 19.56 2.74
N ALA A 62 4.87 18.74 3.49
CA ALA A 62 5.11 18.48 4.92
C ALA A 62 6.26 17.47 5.19
N GLY A 63 6.99 17.03 4.17
CA GLY A 63 8.12 16.10 4.31
C GLY A 63 7.74 14.62 4.35
N ALA A 64 6.48 14.26 4.10
CA ALA A 64 6.04 12.87 4.15
C ALA A 64 6.71 11.99 3.11
N ARG A 65 6.95 10.75 3.50
CA ARG A 65 7.49 9.68 2.67
C ARG A 65 6.39 8.65 2.37
N PRO A 66 6.56 7.81 1.32
CA PRO A 66 5.65 6.70 1.10
C PRO A 66 5.62 5.75 2.31
N VAL A 67 4.44 5.30 2.69
CA VAL A 67 4.26 4.27 3.72
C VAL A 67 4.05 2.93 3.04
N TRP A 68 4.75 1.91 3.53
CA TRP A 68 4.77 0.56 2.98
C TRP A 68 4.08 -0.39 3.93
N LEU A 69 3.09 -1.11 3.41
CA LEU A 69 2.23 -2.01 4.16
C LEU A 69 2.36 -3.42 3.56
N GLY A 70 2.75 -4.39 4.38
CA GLY A 70 2.85 -5.80 4.02
C GLY A 70 1.71 -6.59 4.66
N LEU A 71 1.53 -7.84 4.26
CA LEU A 71 0.56 -8.77 4.84
C LEU A 71 -0.86 -8.19 4.93
N VAL A 72 -1.27 -7.33 3.97
CA VAL A 72 -2.59 -6.66 3.96
C VAL A 72 -3.68 -7.66 3.53
N ASN A 73 -3.84 -8.69 4.34
CA ASN A 73 -4.56 -9.89 3.97
C ASN A 73 -6.04 -9.86 4.37
N ASP A 74 -6.38 -8.92 5.25
CA ASP A 74 -7.70 -8.75 5.78
C ASP A 74 -8.46 -7.62 5.05
N ALA A 75 -9.78 -7.75 4.94
CA ALA A 75 -10.63 -6.78 4.28
C ALA A 75 -10.68 -5.45 5.05
N ASP A 76 -10.68 -5.50 6.39
CA ASP A 76 -10.76 -4.30 7.23
C ASP A 76 -9.52 -3.43 7.05
N ALA A 77 -8.33 -4.05 6.95
CA ALA A 77 -7.10 -3.32 6.62
C ALA A 77 -7.18 -2.60 5.26
N THR A 78 -7.92 -3.16 4.29
CA THR A 78 -8.15 -2.51 3.00
C THR A 78 -9.05 -1.27 3.16
N GLU A 79 -10.09 -1.37 3.98
CA GLU A 79 -10.99 -0.25 4.27
C GLU A 79 -10.28 0.84 5.08
N ASP A 80 -9.45 0.48 6.05
CA ASP A 80 -8.63 1.42 6.82
C ASP A 80 -7.66 2.20 5.93
N ILE A 81 -7.02 1.53 4.95
CA ILE A 81 -6.19 2.20 3.95
C ILE A 81 -7.02 3.20 3.13
N ILE A 82 -8.22 2.81 2.68
CA ILE A 82 -9.11 3.69 1.91
C ILE A 82 -9.50 4.92 2.73
N ALA A 83 -9.94 4.72 3.97
CA ALA A 83 -10.35 5.78 4.88
C ALA A 83 -9.18 6.74 5.15
N TRP A 84 -7.99 6.21 5.43
CA TRP A 84 -6.80 7.01 5.68
C TRP A 84 -6.36 7.82 4.46
N VAL A 85 -6.37 7.21 3.26
CA VAL A 85 -6.05 7.90 2.00
C VAL A 85 -7.04 9.03 1.72
N ARG A 86 -8.34 8.81 1.99
CA ARG A 86 -9.39 9.84 1.86
C ARG A 86 -9.24 10.98 2.86
N ALA A 87 -8.79 10.68 4.06
CA ALA A 87 -8.43 11.69 5.07
C ALA A 87 -7.14 12.45 4.73
N GLY A 88 -6.46 12.13 3.62
CA GLY A 88 -5.28 12.86 3.15
C GLY A 88 -3.97 12.10 3.27
N GLY A 89 -3.97 10.94 3.94
CA GLY A 89 -2.86 10.00 3.99
C GLY A 89 -1.58 10.56 4.64
N PRO A 90 -0.39 10.00 4.29
CA PRO A 90 0.87 10.32 4.94
C PRO A 90 1.18 11.83 4.99
N GLY A 91 1.49 12.32 6.19
CA GLY A 91 1.84 13.73 6.47
C GLY A 91 0.68 14.70 6.52
N VAL A 92 -0.55 14.25 6.26
CA VAL A 92 -1.78 15.05 6.43
C VAL A 92 -2.60 14.47 7.57
N THR A 93 -2.81 13.16 7.56
CA THR A 93 -3.49 12.42 8.62
C THR A 93 -2.50 11.40 9.21
N PRO A 94 -2.40 11.29 10.56
CA PRO A 94 -1.55 10.28 11.20
C PRO A 94 -1.85 8.88 10.68
N LEU A 95 -0.83 8.01 10.67
CA LEU A 95 -1.07 6.59 10.38
C LEU A 95 -1.96 6.02 11.49
N PRO A 96 -3.10 5.39 11.17
CA PRO A 96 -3.91 4.69 12.16
C PRO A 96 -3.10 3.59 12.86
N ASP A 97 -3.24 3.44 14.17
CA ASP A 97 -2.49 2.44 14.97
C ASP A 97 -2.65 1.02 14.43
N ILE A 98 -3.84 0.68 13.91
CA ILE A 98 -4.10 -0.62 13.29
C ILE A 98 -3.24 -0.85 12.04
N LEU A 99 -3.00 0.20 11.24
CA LEU A 99 -2.17 0.13 10.04
C LEU A 99 -0.67 0.06 10.37
N ASP A 100 -0.26 0.48 11.58
CA ASP A 100 1.12 0.36 12.04
C ASP A 100 1.54 -1.13 12.17
N LEU A 101 0.60 -2.03 12.45
CA LEU A 101 0.83 -3.48 12.46
C LEU A 101 1.26 -4.06 11.11
N TYR A 102 0.90 -3.37 10.02
CA TYR A 102 1.24 -3.77 8.65
C TYR A 102 2.46 -3.00 8.13
N ALA A 103 2.89 -1.95 8.83
CA ALA A 103 3.94 -1.07 8.38
C ALA A 103 5.31 -1.73 8.44
N PHE A 104 6.08 -1.57 7.36
CA PHE A 104 7.47 -2.01 7.33
C PHE A 104 8.35 -1.00 6.59
N THR A 105 9.65 -1.04 6.87
CA THR A 105 10.63 -0.28 6.10
C THR A 105 11.18 -1.17 4.99
N PRO A 106 10.96 -0.87 3.70
CA PRO A 106 11.55 -1.65 2.62
C PRO A 106 13.07 -1.49 2.63
N PRO A 107 13.83 -2.52 2.21
CA PRO A 107 15.26 -2.36 1.97
C PRO A 107 15.49 -1.24 0.95
N ARG A 108 16.55 -0.46 1.16
CA ARG A 108 16.93 0.59 0.22
C ARG A 108 17.28 -0.08 -1.11
N ARG A 109 16.53 0.21 -2.19
CA ARG A 109 16.91 -0.25 -3.53
C ARG A 109 18.27 0.35 -3.86
N THR A 110 19.32 -0.46 -3.83
CA THR A 110 20.57 -0.18 -4.52
C THR A 110 20.29 -0.33 -6.01
N VAL A 111 20.36 0.76 -6.76
CA VAL A 111 20.34 0.68 -8.23
C VAL A 111 21.71 0.17 -8.64
N THR A 112 21.82 -1.12 -8.93
CA THR A 112 23.00 -1.64 -9.64
C THR A 112 22.81 -1.28 -11.11
N SER A 113 23.70 -0.43 -11.63
CA SER A 113 23.77 -0.04 -13.05
C SER A 113 24.21 -1.20 -13.94
#